data_AF-A0A6P7FYS0-F1
#
_entry.id   AF-A0A6P7FYS0-F1
#
_cell.length_a   1.000
_cell.length_b   1.000
_cell.length_c   1.000
_cell.angle_alpha   90.00
_cell.angle_beta   90.00
_cell.angle_gamma   90.00
#
_symmetry.space_group_name_H-M   'P 1'
#
loop_
_entity.id
_entity.type
_entity.pdbx_description
1 polymer ?
#
loop_
_entity_poly.entity_id
_entity_poly.type
_entity_poly.pdbx_seq_one_letter_code
_entity_poly.pdbx_strand_id
1 'polypeptide(L)'
;MTKEAIPYIGLVLVSVFVTFVVSEGGEKIEQQCHEIYLTAQQFKWYRWNKSNRQLLMLFLLMTKDPISVTCYGFATQNRTLLLKMYRMMQACATYIQSTNTN
;
A
#
# COMPACT_ATOMS: atom_id res chain seq x y z
N MET A 1 -30.07 18.02 9.30
CA MET A 1 -29.35 17.47 8.14
C MET A 1 -30.12 17.86 6.88
N THR A 2 -29.60 18.78 6.09
CA THR A 2 -30.18 19.18 4.80
C THR A 2 -30.00 18.02 3.81
N LYS A 3 -31.04 17.70 3.02
CA LYS A 3 -31.05 16.58 2.06
C LYS A 3 -29.90 16.65 1.05
N GLU A 4 -29.40 17.86 0.80
CA GLU A 4 -28.22 18.20 -0.01
C GLU A 4 -26.90 17.62 0.52
N ALA A 5 -26.75 17.37 1.83
CA ALA A 5 -25.50 16.93 2.44
C ALA A 5 -25.26 15.40 2.34
N ILE A 6 -26.33 14.64 2.09
CA ILE A 6 -26.31 13.18 1.97
C ILE A 6 -25.38 12.69 0.84
N PRO A 7 -25.44 13.23 -0.40
CA PRO A 7 -24.56 12.79 -1.48
C PRO A 7 -23.07 13.07 -1.18
N TYR A 8 -22.75 14.20 -0.54
CA TYR A 8 -21.37 14.54 -0.19
C TYR A 8 -20.78 13.58 0.86
N ILE A 9 -21.56 13.27 1.89
CA ILE A 9 -21.16 12.29 2.93
C ILE A 9 -20.97 10.90 2.30
N GLY A 10 -21.86 10.51 1.38
CA GLY A 10 -21.73 9.25 0.64
C GLY A 10 -20.45 9.18 -0.20
N LEU A 11 -20.10 10.26 -0.89
CA LEU A 11 -18.90 10.33 -1.72
C LEU A 11 -17.62 10.20 -0.88
N VAL A 12 -17.57 10.88 0.27
CA VAL A 12 -16.45 10.75 1.22
C VAL A 12 -16.33 9.30 1.72
N LEU A 13 -17.43 8.69 2.13
CA LEU A 13 -17.44 7.29 2.58
C LEU A 13 -16.92 6.33 1.51
N VAL A 14 -17.44 6.43 0.28
CA VAL A 14 -17.01 5.59 -0.84
C VAL A 14 -15.52 5.79 -1.13
N SER A 15 -15.03 7.03 -1.12
CA SER A 15 -13.62 7.32 -1.36
C SER A 15 -12.70 6.67 -0.31
N VAL A 16 -13.09 6.69 0.96
CA VAL A 16 -12.35 6.03 2.05
C VAL A 16 -12.36 4.52 1.88
N PHE A 17 -13.52 3.93 1.52
CA PHE A 17 -13.63 2.50 1.28
C PHE A 17 -12.75 2.03 0.12
N VAL A 18 -12.77 2.73 -1.01
CA VAL A 18 -11.92 2.41 -2.17
C VAL A 18 -10.46 2.48 -1.79
N THR A 19 -10.07 3.54 -1.08
CA THR A 19 -8.69 3.73 -0.58
C THR A 19 -8.28 2.58 0.33
N PHE A 20 -9.17 2.12 1.22
CA PHE A 20 -8.92 1.01 2.13
C PHE A 20 -8.72 -0.33 1.40
N VAL A 21 -9.61 -0.66 0.45
CA VAL A 21 -9.50 -1.88 -0.36
C VAL A 21 -8.19 -1.88 -1.14
N VAL A 22 -7.83 -0.74 -1.73
CA VAL A 22 -6.59 -0.57 -2.48
C VAL A 22 -5.39 -0.74 -1.54
N SER A 23 -5.33 -0.08 -0.38
CA SER A 23 -4.20 -0.23 0.55
C SER A 23 -4.03 -1.65 1.08
N GLU A 24 -5.12 -2.32 1.45
CA GLU A 24 -5.09 -3.71 1.94
C GLU A 24 -4.64 -4.67 0.83
N GLY A 25 -5.09 -4.43 -0.41
CA GLY A 25 -4.66 -5.21 -1.56
C GLY A 25 -3.16 -5.09 -1.83
N GLY A 26 -2.62 -3.87 -1.79
CA GLY A 26 -1.19 -3.64 -2.00
C GLY A 26 -0.33 -4.22 -0.88
N GLU A 27 -0.80 -4.14 0.37
CA GLU A 27 -0.07 -4.70 1.50
C GLU A 27 -0.04 -6.24 1.48
N LYS A 28 -1.14 -6.89 1.08
CA LYS A 28 -1.16 -8.34 0.87
C LYS A 28 -0.17 -8.78 -0.22
N ILE A 29 -0.07 -8.00 -1.31
CA ILE A 29 0.91 -8.29 -2.38
C ILE A 29 2.34 -8.17 -1.85
N GLU A 30 2.64 -7.11 -1.08
CA GLU A 30 3.94 -6.91 -0.46
C GLU A 30 4.28 -8.05 0.51
N GLN A 31 3.32 -8.47 1.35
CA GLN A 31 3.48 -9.59 2.26
C GLN A 31 3.72 -10.91 1.51
N GLN A 32 2.97 -11.20 0.45
CA GLN A 32 3.17 -12.42 -0.34
C GLN A 32 4.54 -12.44 -1.02
N CYS A 33 5.03 -11.29 -1.51
CA CYS A 33 6.39 -11.18 -2.06
C CYS A 33 7.44 -11.53 -0.99
N HIS A 34 7.25 -11.05 0.24
CA HIS A 34 8.14 -11.34 1.35
C HIS A 34 8.12 -12.82 1.75
N GLU A 35 6.94 -13.44 1.80
CA GLU A 35 6.79 -14.88 2.09
C GLU A 35 7.47 -15.75 1.01
N ILE A 36 7.34 -15.37 -0.26
CA ILE A 36 8.02 -16.04 -1.38
C ILE A 36 9.53 -15.91 -1.23
N TYR A 37 10.05 -14.73 -0.88
CA TYR A 37 11.47 -14.50 -0.65
C TYR A 37 12.02 -15.39 0.49
N LEU A 38 11.32 -15.43 1.63
CA LEU A 38 11.70 -16.26 2.78
C LEU A 38 11.68 -17.75 2.43
N THR A 39 10.64 -18.20 1.72
CA THR A 39 10.52 -19.60 1.28
C THR A 39 11.64 -19.97 0.31
N ALA A 40 12.00 -19.06 -0.61
CA ALA A 40 13.09 -19.28 -1.56
C ALA A 40 14.46 -19.39 -0.86
N GLN A 41 14.68 -18.66 0.25
CA GLN A 41 15.90 -18.78 1.05
C GLN A 41 16.02 -20.13 1.76
N GLN A 42 14.90 -20.75 2.15
CA GLN A 42 14.88 -22.03 2.86
C GLN A 42 15.19 -23.25 1.97
N PHE A 43 15.28 -23.07 0.64
CA PHE A 43 15.69 -24.15 -0.23
C PHE A 43 17.11 -24.65 0.10
N LYS A 44 17.32 -25.96 -0.03
CA LYS A 44 18.64 -26.60 0.14
C LYS A 44 19.54 -26.34 -1.07
N TRP A 45 19.80 -25.05 -1.38
CA TRP A 45 20.53 -24.56 -2.55
C TRP A 45 21.94 -25.12 -2.65
N TYR A 46 22.55 -25.48 -1.52
CA TYR A 46 23.86 -26.13 -1.44
C TYR A 46 23.90 -27.54 -2.08
N ARG A 47 22.75 -28.15 -2.39
CA ARG A 47 22.66 -29.43 -3.12
C ARG A 47 22.41 -29.27 -4.61
N TRP A 48 22.18 -28.05 -5.09
CA TRP A 48 21.77 -27.81 -6.47
C TRP A 48 22.97 -27.67 -7.42
N ASN A 49 22.74 -27.95 -8.70
CA ASN A 49 23.69 -27.67 -9.78
C ASN A 49 23.97 -26.17 -9.91
N LYS A 50 25.14 -25.82 -10.48
CA LYS A 50 25.61 -24.43 -10.63
C LYS A 50 24.58 -23.52 -11.32
N SER A 51 23.94 -23.99 -12.39
CA SER A 51 22.90 -23.25 -13.13
C SER A 51 21.68 -22.92 -12.26
N ASN A 52 21.16 -23.91 -11.52
CA ASN A 52 20.00 -23.73 -10.63
C ASN A 52 20.32 -22.80 -9.45
N ARG A 53 21.56 -22.81 -8.94
CA ARG A 53 21.99 -21.87 -7.90
C ARG A 53 22.02 -20.43 -8.43
N GLN A 54 22.53 -20.21 -9.63
CA GLN A 54 22.53 -18.88 -10.26
C GLN A 54 21.11 -18.38 -10.49
N LEU A 55 20.19 -19.24 -10.94
CA LEU A 55 18.78 -18.90 -11.11
C LEU A 55 18.15 -18.49 -9.77
N LEU A 56 18.40 -19.24 -8.69
CA LEU A 56 17.88 -18.91 -7.36
C LEU A 56 18.45 -17.58 -6.85
N MET A 57 19.74 -17.32 -7.05
CA MET A 57 20.35 -16.04 -6.67
C MET A 57 19.73 -14.88 -7.44
N LEU A 58 19.50 -15.04 -8.75
CA LEU A 58 18.82 -14.03 -9.56
C LEU A 58 17.39 -13.80 -9.07
N PHE A 59 16.66 -14.87 -8.76
CA PHE A 59 15.32 -14.79 -8.20
C PHE A 59 15.29 -14.04 -6.86
N LEU A 60 16.19 -14.36 -5.94
CA LEU A 60 16.36 -13.67 -4.65
C LEU A 60 16.74 -12.20 -4.83
N LEU A 61 17.57 -11.87 -5.83
CA LEU A 61 17.93 -10.48 -6.14
C LEU A 61 16.71 -9.68 -6.59
N MET A 62 15.87 -10.28 -7.46
CA MET A 62 14.66 -9.63 -7.98
C MET A 62 13.55 -9.51 -6.93
N THR A 63 13.47 -10.47 -5.99
CA THR A 63 12.44 -10.49 -4.93
C THR A 63 12.88 -9.80 -3.65
N LYS A 64 14.14 -9.34 -3.57
CA LYS A 64 14.66 -8.57 -2.42
C LYS A 64 13.89 -7.28 -2.22
N ASP A 65 13.57 -6.57 -3.30
CA ASP A 65 12.73 -5.39 -3.25
C ASP A 65 11.30 -5.84 -3.54
N PRO A 66 10.40 -5.82 -2.55
CA PRO A 66 9.04 -6.27 -2.77
C PRO A 66 8.37 -5.39 -3.82
N ILE A 67 7.47 -5.99 -4.61
CA ILE A 67 6.74 -5.28 -5.64
C ILE A 67 5.81 -4.28 -4.95
N SER A 68 6.28 -3.06 -4.78
CA SER A 68 5.46 -1.95 -4.30
C SER A 68 4.73 -1.36 -5.48
N VAL A 69 3.39 -1.42 -5.46
CA VAL A 69 2.60 -0.68 -6.45
C VAL A 69 2.68 0.80 -6.09
N THR A 70 3.56 1.52 -6.78
CA THR A 70 3.71 2.97 -6.64
C THR A 70 2.87 3.66 -7.71
N CYS A 71 1.83 4.37 -7.31
CA CYS A 71 1.19 5.35 -8.16
C CYS A 71 2.08 6.60 -8.22
N TYR A 72 2.83 6.72 -9.33
CA TYR A 72 3.56 7.92 -9.73
C TYR A 72 4.55 8.45 -8.66
N GLY A 73 5.10 7.58 -7.82
CA GLY A 73 6.03 7.93 -6.73
C GLY A 73 5.39 8.67 -5.54
N PHE A 74 4.11 9.03 -5.61
CA PHE A 74 3.41 9.80 -4.57
C PHE A 74 2.62 8.91 -3.60
N ALA A 75 2.03 7.85 -4.16
CA ALA A 75 1.15 6.92 -3.47
C ALA A 75 1.73 5.50 -3.55
N THR A 76 2.43 5.08 -2.50
CA THR A 76 2.73 3.67 -2.26
C THR A 76 1.48 2.99 -1.76
N GLN A 77 1.05 1.91 -2.42
CA GLN A 77 -0.11 1.10 -2.04
C GLN A 77 0.20 0.24 -0.79
N ASN A 78 0.32 0.90 0.36
CA ASN A 78 0.65 0.32 1.67
C ASN A 78 -0.17 1.06 2.75
N ARG A 79 -0.33 0.54 3.98
CA ARG A 79 -0.96 1.23 5.14
C ARG A 79 -0.56 2.70 5.33
N THR A 80 0.65 3.09 4.90
CA THR A 80 1.08 4.50 4.91
C THR A 80 0.17 5.44 4.10
N LEU A 81 -0.53 4.93 3.08
CA LEU A 81 -1.48 5.68 2.26
C LEU A 81 -2.74 6.08 3.04
N LEU A 82 -3.29 5.18 3.85
CA LEU A 82 -4.43 5.47 4.74
C LEU A 82 -4.08 6.58 5.73
N LEU A 83 -2.87 6.52 6.28
CA LEU A 83 -2.37 7.50 7.25
C LEU A 83 -2.18 8.88 6.62
N LYS A 84 -1.69 8.94 5.37
CA LYS A 84 -1.60 10.18 4.58
C LYS A 84 -3.00 10.76 4.30
N MET A 85 -3.96 9.92 3.93
CA MET A 85 -5.34 10.35 3.65
C MET A 85 -6.04 10.86 4.90
N TYR A 86 -5.85 10.21 6.05
CA TYR A 86 -6.36 10.70 7.33
C TYR A 86 -5.77 12.06 7.70
N ARG A 87 -4.45 12.23 7.57
CA ARG A 87 -3.78 13.53 7.81
C ARG A 87 -4.29 14.63 6.88
N MET A 88 -4.56 14.31 5.61
CA MET A 88 -5.14 15.26 4.66
C MET A 88 -6.55 15.69 5.11
N MET A 89 -7.41 14.74 5.48
CA MET A 89 -8.76 15.04 6.00
C MET A 89 -8.70 15.91 7.26
N GLN A 90 -7.80 15.60 8.18
CA GLN A 90 -7.59 16.39 9.40
C GLN A 90 -7.12 17.81 9.07
N ALA A 91 -6.15 17.97 8.15
CA ALA A 91 -5.68 19.29 7.73
C ALA A 91 -6.79 20.14 7.10
N CYS A 92 -7.63 19.55 6.25
CA CYS A 92 -8.81 20.23 5.68
C CYS A 92 -9.80 20.68 6.78
N ALA A 93 -10.07 19.82 7.77
CA ALA A 93 -10.96 20.16 8.88
C ALA A 93 -10.42 21.33 9.71
N THR A 94 -9.13 21.32 10.04
CA THR A 94 -8.47 22.41 10.78
C THR A 94 -8.46 23.71 9.98
N TYR A 95 -8.22 23.65 8.66
CA TYR A 95 -8.27 24.81 7.78
C TYR A 95 -9.67 25.46 7.79
N ILE A 96 -10.72 24.66 7.60
CA ILE A 96 -12.12 25.15 7.62
C ILE A 96 -12.46 25.77 8.98
N GLN A 97 -12.01 25.17 10.09
CA GLN A 97 -12.19 25.75 11.43
C GLN A 97 -11.49 27.10 11.55
N SER A 98 -10.23 27.20 11.09
CA SER A 98 -9.47 28.46 11.14
C SER A 98 -10.12 29.59 10.33
N THR A 99 -10.70 29.29 9.18
CA THR A 99 -11.37 30.28 8.33
C THR A 99 -12.73 30.73 8.88
N ASN A 100 -13.40 29.90 9.70
CA ASN A 100 -14.67 30.28 10.35
C ASN A 100 -14.46 31.08 11.66
N THR A 101 -13.21 31.19 12.14
CA THR A 101 -12.88 31.90 13.38
C THR A 101 -12.34 33.32 13.13
N ASN A 102 -12.18 33.72 11.86
CA ASN A 102 -11.91 35.09 11.40
C ASN A 102 -13.21 35.71 10.85
#